data_AF-A0A9D5UWD8-F1
#
_entry.id   AF-A0A9D5UWD8-F1
#
_cell.length_a   1.000
_cell.length_b   1.000
_cell.length_c   1.000
_cell.angle_alpha   90.00
_cell.angle_beta   90.00
_cell.angle_gamma   90.00
#
_symmetry.space_group_name_H-M   'P 1'
#
loop_
_entity.id
_entity.type
_entity.pdbx_description
1 polymer ?
#
loop_
_entity_poly.entity_id
_entity_poly.type
_entity_poly.pdbx_seq_one_letter_code
_entity_poly.pdbx_strand_id
1 'polypeptide(L)'
;MKQVDFCAARVAHVLWESELEEMVQQRRKTINLGTYKDCDLGVWLHGDGIRELYHLDSVRHLVKVHEAFHHTADRLVALIFTDQQQDIAGEMTRLRNLSRDIVYLVTEAELDYLEHKPLGDFSAHPVKSLIHRLFNIHIPEQGDVEKRGVLDVTYARLMHLRWSRQLLRAFQHWGKDAVLATSEACALGVWIQNVKSKDESILAIVKELEEKHQQFHAKAEETVRLLRRKNFRSSEIVYNDVVALGREVLYLLTRVELTFLQSGTVASSVNVFGH
;
A
#
# COMPACT_ATOMS: atom_id res chain seq x y z
N MET A 1 -1.81 -20.47 16.06
CA MET A 1 -1.04 -19.32 15.55
C MET A 1 -2.00 -18.47 14.75
N LYS A 2 -2.22 -17.21 15.14
CA LYS A 2 -3.18 -16.36 14.43
C LYS A 2 -2.43 -15.70 13.28
N GLN A 3 -2.65 -16.17 12.07
CA GLN A 3 -2.10 -15.53 10.86
C GLN A 3 -2.72 -14.14 10.72
N VAL A 4 -1.90 -13.12 10.47
CA VAL A 4 -2.41 -11.78 10.16
C VAL A 4 -2.97 -11.77 8.75
N ASP A 5 -4.13 -11.14 8.60
CA ASP A 5 -4.63 -10.73 7.31
C ASP A 5 -4.09 -9.32 7.02
N PHE A 6 -3.03 -9.25 6.21
CA PHE A 6 -2.39 -7.99 5.83
C PHE A 6 -3.36 -7.05 5.09
N CYS A 7 -4.31 -7.61 4.33
CA CYS A 7 -5.32 -6.84 3.63
C CYS A 7 -6.28 -6.19 4.60
N ALA A 8 -6.85 -6.98 5.52
CA ALA A 8 -7.74 -6.48 6.56
C ALA A 8 -7.05 -5.41 7.43
N ALA A 9 -5.77 -5.62 7.78
CA ALA A 9 -5.00 -4.64 8.54
C ALA A 9 -4.87 -3.29 7.82
N ARG A 10 -4.54 -3.27 6.52
CA ARG A 10 -4.46 -2.02 5.75
C ARG A 10 -5.81 -1.31 5.68
N VAL A 11 -6.86 -2.04 5.32
CA VAL A 11 -8.22 -1.49 5.16
C VAL A 11 -8.73 -0.92 6.49
N ALA A 12 -8.53 -1.61 7.61
CA ALA A 12 -8.97 -1.15 8.92
C ALA A 12 -8.35 0.21 9.30
N HIS A 13 -7.06 0.41 9.04
CA HIS A 13 -6.39 1.68 9.39
C HIS A 13 -6.83 2.85 8.49
N VAL A 14 -7.03 2.60 7.19
CA VAL A 14 -7.58 3.62 6.28
C VAL A 14 -9.04 3.94 6.62
N LEU A 15 -9.82 2.94 7.06
CA LEU A 15 -11.17 3.16 7.58
C LEU A 15 -11.16 4.05 8.82
N TRP A 16 -10.33 3.75 9.81
CA TRP A 16 -10.20 4.56 11.02
C TRP A 16 -9.76 6.00 10.74
N GLU A 17 -8.82 6.19 9.81
CA GLU A 17 -8.46 7.53 9.32
C GLU A 17 -9.68 8.28 8.76
N SER A 18 -10.49 7.62 7.93
CA SER A 18 -11.70 8.21 7.35
C SER A 18 -12.76 8.52 8.40
N GLU A 19 -12.96 7.66 9.40
CA GLU A 19 -13.90 7.87 10.49
C GLU A 19 -13.47 9.04 11.40
N LEU A 20 -12.17 9.17 11.67
CA LEU A 20 -11.58 10.30 12.39
C LEU A 20 -11.75 11.61 11.61
N GLU A 21 -11.55 11.60 10.30
CA GLU A 21 -11.82 12.76 9.44
C GLU A 21 -13.29 13.18 9.50
N GLU A 22 -14.21 12.22 9.42
CA GLU A 22 -15.64 12.49 9.52
C GLU A 22 -16.00 13.07 10.90
N MET A 23 -15.40 12.56 11.98
CA MET A 23 -15.57 13.11 13.32
C MET A 23 -15.11 14.57 13.41
N VAL A 24 -13.97 14.91 12.82
CA VAL A 24 -13.48 16.30 12.77
C VAL A 24 -14.46 17.21 12.02
N GLN A 25 -15.02 16.74 10.90
CA GLN A 25 -15.93 17.52 10.06
C GLN A 25 -17.32 17.69 10.69
N GLN A 26 -17.90 16.63 11.25
CA GLN A 26 -19.28 16.61 11.72
C GLN A 26 -19.43 16.86 13.24
N ARG A 27 -18.32 16.84 13.99
CA ARG A 27 -18.25 16.90 15.46
C ARG A 27 -19.15 15.89 16.19
N ARG A 28 -19.55 14.81 15.53
CA ARG A 28 -20.55 13.86 16.03
C ARG A 28 -20.30 12.48 15.49
N LYS A 29 -19.55 11.68 16.25
CA LYS A 29 -19.50 10.22 16.25
C LYS A 29 -18.51 9.81 17.34
N THR A 30 -18.76 8.70 18.02
CA THR A 30 -17.76 8.03 18.84
C THR A 30 -17.20 6.89 18.01
N ILE A 31 -15.89 6.84 17.84
CA ILE A 31 -15.21 5.70 17.23
C ILE A 31 -14.60 4.83 18.33
N ASN A 32 -14.49 3.54 18.06
CA ASN A 32 -13.78 2.61 18.93
C ASN A 32 -12.51 2.14 18.21
N LEU A 33 -11.38 2.78 18.49
CA LEU A 33 -10.09 2.44 17.91
C LEU A 33 -9.37 1.31 18.66
N GLY A 34 -9.75 1.05 19.92
CA GLY A 34 -8.94 0.28 20.85
C GLY A 34 -7.55 0.89 21.07
N THR A 35 -6.70 0.22 21.86
CA THR A 35 -5.28 0.58 21.94
C THR A 35 -4.52 -0.03 20.78
N TYR A 36 -3.30 0.46 20.53
CA TYR A 36 -2.39 -0.15 19.54
C TYR A 36 -2.02 -1.61 19.84
N LYS A 37 -2.41 -2.19 20.98
CA LYS A 37 -2.20 -3.61 21.29
C LYS A 37 -3.46 -4.44 21.10
N ASP A 38 -4.62 -3.80 21.01
CA ASP A 38 -5.93 -4.48 20.98
C ASP A 38 -6.49 -4.62 19.57
N CYS A 39 -6.00 -3.84 18.60
CA CYS A 39 -6.34 -4.03 17.19
C CYS A 39 -5.73 -5.32 16.62
N ASP A 40 -6.31 -5.89 15.57
CA ASP A 40 -5.82 -7.15 14.97
C ASP A 40 -4.35 -7.08 14.55
N LEU A 41 -3.92 -5.95 13.97
CA LEU A 41 -2.52 -5.72 13.62
C LEU A 41 -1.63 -5.65 14.88
N GLY A 42 -2.09 -4.96 15.92
CA GLY A 42 -1.41 -4.83 17.21
C GLY A 42 -1.23 -6.18 17.92
N VAL A 43 -2.30 -6.96 18.01
CA VAL A 43 -2.29 -8.32 18.56
C VAL A 43 -1.26 -9.19 17.82
N TRP A 44 -1.18 -9.07 16.49
CA TRP A 44 -0.16 -9.79 15.72
C TRP A 44 1.24 -9.24 15.95
N LEU A 45 1.45 -7.92 15.89
CA LEU A 45 2.74 -7.25 16.07
C LEU A 45 3.33 -7.44 17.47
N HIS A 46 2.51 -7.67 18.49
CA HIS A 46 2.95 -7.94 19.86
C HIS A 46 2.87 -9.43 20.24
N GLY A 47 2.43 -10.29 19.31
CA GLY A 47 2.30 -11.73 19.48
C GLY A 47 3.21 -12.50 18.53
N ASP A 48 2.60 -13.20 17.58
CA ASP A 48 3.30 -14.10 16.64
C ASP A 48 4.21 -13.34 15.67
N GLY A 49 3.76 -12.19 15.16
CA GLY A 49 4.46 -11.42 14.12
C GLY A 49 5.85 -10.96 14.53
N ILE A 50 6.03 -10.53 15.77
CA ILE A 50 7.35 -10.12 16.28
C ILE A 50 8.31 -11.31 16.39
N ARG A 51 7.81 -12.51 16.70
CA ARG A 51 8.69 -13.67 16.86
C ARG A 51 9.26 -14.12 15.53
N GLU A 52 8.46 -14.04 14.47
CA GLU A 52 8.84 -14.51 13.13
C GLU A 52 9.61 -13.45 12.35
N LEU A 53 9.13 -12.19 12.38
CA LEU A 53 9.54 -11.18 11.40
C LEU A 53 10.27 -9.97 12.01
N TYR A 54 10.50 -9.92 13.32
CA TYR A 54 11.15 -8.74 13.96
C TYR A 54 12.60 -8.51 13.54
N HIS A 55 13.25 -9.51 12.96
CA HIS A 55 14.58 -9.33 12.39
C HIS A 55 14.56 -8.39 11.17
N LEU A 56 13.40 -8.21 10.52
CA LEU A 56 13.19 -7.28 9.42
C LEU A 56 13.03 -5.84 9.91
N ASP A 57 13.75 -4.90 9.28
CA ASP A 57 13.67 -3.47 9.59
C ASP A 57 12.27 -2.90 9.38
N SER A 58 11.57 -3.35 8.34
CA SER A 58 10.20 -2.96 7.99
C SER A 58 9.24 -3.21 9.16
N VAL A 59 9.31 -4.39 9.79
CA VAL A 59 8.47 -4.75 10.95
C VAL A 59 8.84 -3.96 12.20
N ARG A 60 10.13 -3.74 12.47
CA ARG A 60 10.55 -2.87 13.59
C ARG A 60 10.03 -1.44 13.44
N HIS A 61 10.06 -0.92 12.22
CA HIS A 61 9.53 0.40 11.93
C HIS A 61 8.00 0.44 12.04
N LEU A 62 7.32 -0.60 11.53
CA LEU A 62 5.87 -0.75 11.60
C LEU A 62 5.35 -0.66 13.04
N VAL A 63 6.00 -1.33 14.00
CA VAL A 63 5.63 -1.23 15.43
C VAL A 63 5.61 0.22 15.92
N LYS A 64 6.64 1.01 15.57
CA LYS A 64 6.76 2.40 16.01
C LYS A 64 5.73 3.30 15.33
N VAL A 65 5.52 3.14 14.03
CA VAL A 65 4.53 3.94 13.26
C VAL A 65 3.11 3.61 13.72
N HIS A 66 2.82 2.34 13.96
CA HIS A 66 1.54 1.87 14.47
C HIS A 66 1.21 2.44 15.85
N GLU A 67 2.17 2.38 16.78
CA GLU A 67 2.01 3.00 18.09
C GLU A 67 1.78 4.52 17.96
N ALA A 68 2.56 5.20 17.12
CA ALA A 68 2.41 6.64 16.89
C ALA A 68 1.06 7.01 16.26
N PHE A 69 0.49 6.16 15.39
CA PHE A 69 -0.83 6.35 14.79
C PHE A 69 -1.92 6.37 15.86
N HIS A 70 -2.00 5.33 16.70
CA HIS A 70 -3.00 5.27 17.76
C HIS A 70 -2.85 6.43 18.76
N HIS A 71 -1.63 6.77 19.18
CA HIS A 71 -1.43 7.94 20.06
C HIS A 71 -1.88 9.26 19.42
N THR A 72 -1.66 9.43 18.12
CA THR A 72 -2.12 10.61 17.37
C THR A 72 -3.64 10.62 17.26
N ALA A 73 -4.26 9.45 17.04
CA ALA A 73 -5.70 9.31 17.01
C ALA A 73 -6.34 9.64 18.38
N ASP A 74 -5.77 9.16 19.49
CA ASP A 74 -6.24 9.46 20.85
C ASP A 74 -6.17 10.97 21.14
N ARG A 75 -5.07 11.63 20.76
CA ARG A 75 -4.93 13.09 20.88
C ARG A 75 -5.98 13.82 20.05
N LEU A 76 -6.20 13.40 18.81
CA LEU A 76 -7.19 14.01 17.92
C LEU A 76 -8.61 13.90 18.51
N VAL A 77 -8.96 12.73 19.05
CA VAL A 77 -10.23 12.51 19.75
C VAL A 77 -10.36 13.45 20.95
N ALA A 78 -9.32 13.59 21.78
CA ALA A 78 -9.33 14.50 22.91
C ALA A 78 -9.48 15.98 22.51
N LEU A 79 -8.82 16.42 21.43
CA LEU A 79 -8.95 17.77 20.89
C LEU A 79 -10.37 18.07 20.39
N ILE A 80 -11.02 17.11 19.72
CA ILE A 80 -12.41 17.22 19.26
C ILE A 80 -13.37 17.43 20.44
N PHE A 81 -13.16 16.74 21.56
CA PHE A 81 -14.04 16.83 22.74
C PHE A 81 -13.77 18.03 23.64
N THR A 82 -12.56 18.61 23.60
CA THR A 82 -12.18 19.76 24.45
C THR A 82 -12.40 21.13 23.80
N ASP A 83 -12.92 21.16 22.57
CA ASP A 83 -13.13 22.35 21.71
C ASP A 83 -11.87 23.22 21.53
N GLN A 84 -10.69 22.64 21.77
CA GLN A 84 -9.41 23.26 21.46
C GLN A 84 -9.16 23.09 19.96
N GLN A 85 -9.67 24.04 19.16
CA GLN A 85 -9.47 24.02 17.70
C GLN A 85 -8.02 24.22 17.27
N GLN A 86 -7.17 24.70 18.18
CA GLN A 86 -5.75 24.81 17.92
C GLN A 86 -5.20 23.39 17.73
N ASP A 87 -4.59 23.15 16.56
CA ASP A 87 -3.86 21.92 16.18
C ASP A 87 -4.67 20.73 15.61
N ILE A 88 -6.00 20.78 15.49
CA ILE A 88 -6.77 19.68 14.86
C ILE A 88 -6.28 19.38 13.43
N ALA A 89 -6.02 20.42 12.63
CA ALA A 89 -5.54 20.26 11.26
C ALA A 89 -4.11 19.67 11.20
N GLY A 90 -3.26 20.01 12.17
CA GLY A 90 -1.90 19.49 12.29
C GLY A 90 -1.92 18.00 12.65
N GLU A 91 -2.68 17.63 13.68
CA GLU A 91 -2.84 16.23 14.11
C GLU A 91 -3.52 15.37 13.04
N MET A 92 -4.52 15.91 12.32
CA MET A 92 -5.12 15.20 11.19
C MET A 92 -4.07 14.96 10.08
N THR A 93 -3.29 15.98 9.71
CA THR A 93 -2.21 15.81 8.71
C THR A 93 -1.21 14.74 9.14
N ARG A 94 -0.80 14.74 10.41
CA ARG A 94 0.08 13.73 10.99
C ARG A 94 -0.54 12.33 10.92
N LEU A 95 -1.81 12.19 11.27
CA LEU A 95 -2.53 10.92 11.20
C LEU A 95 -2.56 10.36 9.77
N ARG A 96 -2.86 11.20 8.77
CA ARG A 96 -2.87 10.80 7.36
C ARG A 96 -1.50 10.35 6.87
N ASN A 97 -0.42 10.98 7.34
CA ASN A 97 0.94 10.55 7.01
C ASN A 97 1.27 9.19 7.65
N LEU A 98 0.91 9.01 8.93
CA LEU A 98 1.11 7.74 9.62
C LEU A 98 0.30 6.60 8.98
N SER A 99 -0.93 6.87 8.52
CA SER A 99 -1.76 5.89 7.79
C SER A 99 -1.08 5.41 6.50
N ARG A 100 -0.53 6.34 5.70
CA ARG A 100 0.27 6.00 4.50
C ARG A 100 1.48 5.14 4.86
N ASP A 101 2.20 5.49 5.91
CA ASP A 101 3.37 4.73 6.36
C ASP A 101 2.96 3.33 6.86
N ILE A 102 1.84 3.17 7.57
CA ILE A 102 1.30 1.85 7.94
C ILE A 102 0.99 1.04 6.69
N VAL A 103 0.26 1.58 5.71
CA VAL A 103 -0.09 0.86 4.48
C VAL A 103 1.18 0.39 3.75
N TYR A 104 2.18 1.26 3.64
CA TYR A 104 3.46 0.93 3.02
C TYR A 104 4.18 -0.19 3.78
N LEU A 105 4.36 -0.05 5.09
CA LEU A 105 5.14 -0.99 5.92
C LEU A 105 4.44 -2.34 6.10
N VAL A 106 3.10 -2.36 6.14
CA VAL A 106 2.33 -3.61 6.13
C VAL A 106 2.48 -4.33 4.79
N THR A 107 2.48 -3.60 3.68
CA THR A 107 2.76 -4.17 2.34
C THR A 107 4.20 -4.68 2.24
N GLU A 108 5.15 -3.98 2.88
CA GLU A 108 6.54 -4.40 2.93
C GLU A 108 6.75 -5.68 3.74
N ALA A 109 6.14 -5.75 4.92
CA ALA A 109 6.14 -6.96 5.73
C ALA A 109 5.47 -8.15 5.01
N GLU A 110 4.41 -7.90 4.25
CA GLU A 110 3.76 -8.92 3.41
C GLU A 110 4.69 -9.42 2.30
N LEU A 111 5.35 -8.51 1.57
CA LEU A 111 6.32 -8.89 0.55
C LEU A 111 7.47 -9.69 1.14
N ASP A 112 8.05 -9.25 2.26
CA ASP A 112 9.12 -9.96 2.95
C ASP A 112 8.66 -11.36 3.41
N TYR A 113 7.46 -11.46 3.98
CA TYR A 113 6.86 -12.73 4.39
C TYR A 113 6.72 -13.69 3.21
N LEU A 114 6.25 -13.20 2.06
CA LEU A 114 6.12 -13.99 0.83
C LEU A 114 7.47 -14.39 0.23
N GLU A 115 8.50 -13.53 0.33
CA GLU A 115 9.85 -13.79 -0.17
C GLU A 115 10.61 -14.85 0.65
N HIS A 116 10.35 -14.95 1.96
CA HIS A 116 11.07 -15.84 2.86
C HIS A 116 10.39 -17.19 3.11
N LYS A 117 9.12 -17.34 2.69
CA LYS A 117 8.39 -18.59 2.90
C LYS A 117 8.83 -19.66 1.89
N PRO A 118 9.25 -20.86 2.35
CA PRO A 118 9.74 -21.89 1.45
C PRO A 118 8.64 -22.35 0.46
N LEU A 119 9.01 -22.52 -0.80
CA LEU A 119 8.10 -22.89 -1.91
C LEU A 119 7.27 -24.16 -1.65
N GLY A 120 7.74 -25.05 -0.77
CA GLY A 120 7.06 -26.29 -0.37
C GLY A 120 5.76 -26.07 0.41
N ASP A 121 5.62 -24.95 1.13
CA ASP A 121 4.47 -24.68 2.01
C ASP A 121 3.26 -24.08 1.28
N PHE A 122 3.36 -23.87 -0.04
CA PHE A 122 2.30 -23.27 -0.85
C PHE A 122 1.43 -24.27 -1.60
N SER A 123 1.57 -25.58 -1.35
CA SER A 123 0.82 -26.62 -2.07
C SER A 123 -0.70 -26.51 -1.93
N ALA A 124 -1.20 -25.80 -0.92
CA ALA A 124 -2.63 -25.61 -0.64
C ALA A 124 -3.13 -24.15 -0.69
N HIS A 125 -2.29 -23.16 -1.07
CA HIS A 125 -2.66 -21.73 -0.95
C HIS A 125 -2.99 -21.08 -2.32
N PRO A 126 -4.09 -20.34 -2.46
CA PRO A 126 -4.45 -19.62 -3.71
C PRO A 126 -3.38 -18.59 -4.17
N VAL A 127 -2.53 -18.17 -3.22
CA VAL A 127 -1.40 -17.24 -3.41
C VAL A 127 -0.24 -17.87 -4.21
N LYS A 128 -0.24 -19.19 -4.46
CA LYS A 128 0.80 -19.83 -5.29
C LYS A 128 0.87 -19.24 -6.70
N SER A 129 -0.28 -18.86 -7.28
CA SER A 129 -0.33 -18.18 -8.59
C SER A 129 0.28 -16.77 -8.51
N LEU A 130 0.01 -16.04 -7.42
CA LEU A 130 0.57 -14.73 -7.13
C LEU A 130 2.09 -14.80 -6.98
N ILE A 131 2.60 -15.75 -6.20
CA ILE A 131 4.04 -15.97 -5.99
C ILE A 131 4.71 -16.38 -7.30
N HIS A 132 4.12 -17.29 -8.08
CA HIS A 132 4.69 -17.58 -9.40
C HIS A 132 4.73 -16.35 -10.31
N ARG A 133 3.69 -15.51 -10.34
CA ARG A 133 3.67 -14.26 -11.11
C ARG A 133 4.67 -13.22 -10.59
N LEU A 134 4.85 -13.13 -9.28
CA LEU A 134 5.83 -12.26 -8.65
C LEU A 134 7.25 -12.77 -8.97
N PHE A 135 7.55 -14.06 -8.77
CA PHE A 135 8.95 -14.53 -8.79
C PHE A 135 9.44 -15.10 -10.12
N ASN A 136 8.57 -15.62 -10.99
CA ASN A 136 8.96 -15.88 -12.37
C ASN A 136 8.82 -14.58 -13.16
N ILE A 137 9.94 -13.98 -13.54
CA ILE A 137 10.02 -12.87 -14.50
C ILE A 137 9.70 -13.40 -15.92
N HIS A 138 8.58 -14.09 -16.08
CA HIS A 138 7.76 -13.89 -17.25
C HIS A 138 6.75 -12.87 -16.79
N ILE A 139 6.87 -11.64 -17.29
CA ILE A 139 5.72 -10.74 -17.42
C ILE A 139 4.61 -11.66 -17.93
N PRO A 140 3.54 -11.93 -17.17
CA PRO A 140 2.48 -12.80 -17.66
C PRO A 140 2.12 -12.23 -19.03
N GLU A 141 2.20 -13.05 -20.09
CA GLU A 141 1.79 -12.63 -21.42
C GLU A 141 0.46 -11.90 -21.24
N GLN A 142 0.36 -10.68 -21.79
CA GLN A 142 -0.70 -9.69 -21.54
C GLN A 142 -2.13 -10.27 -21.43
N GLY A 143 -2.38 -11.43 -22.04
CA GLY A 143 -3.68 -12.09 -22.14
C GLY A 143 -4.33 -12.66 -20.88
N ASP A 144 -3.69 -12.75 -19.71
CA ASP A 144 -4.34 -13.36 -18.52
C ASP A 144 -5.00 -12.34 -17.57
N VAL A 145 -4.47 -11.11 -17.51
CA VAL A 145 -5.07 -10.00 -16.75
C VAL A 145 -6.11 -9.27 -17.60
N GLU A 146 -5.87 -9.14 -18.91
CA GLU A 146 -6.79 -8.49 -19.86
C GLU A 146 -8.16 -9.19 -19.95
N LYS A 147 -8.22 -10.53 -19.78
CA LYS A 147 -9.45 -11.29 -20.00
C LYS A 147 -10.55 -11.08 -18.96
N ARG A 148 -10.25 -10.49 -17.80
CA ARG A 148 -11.25 -10.37 -16.71
C ARG A 148 -11.64 -8.94 -16.37
N GLY A 149 -10.82 -7.93 -16.72
CA GLY A 149 -11.08 -6.54 -16.29
C GLY A 149 -11.10 -6.37 -14.77
N VAL A 150 -10.58 -7.34 -14.02
CA VAL A 150 -10.56 -7.39 -12.56
C VAL A 150 -9.15 -7.10 -12.07
N LEU A 151 -8.97 -6.03 -11.31
CA LEU A 151 -7.70 -5.73 -10.63
C LEU A 151 -7.56 -6.58 -9.37
N ASP A 152 -6.45 -7.31 -9.26
CA ASP A 152 -5.96 -7.80 -7.98
C ASP A 152 -5.16 -6.68 -7.31
N VAL A 153 -5.76 -6.04 -6.30
CA VAL A 153 -5.19 -4.87 -5.63
C VAL A 153 -3.92 -5.27 -4.86
N THR A 154 -3.91 -6.44 -4.23
CA THR A 154 -2.76 -6.96 -3.50
C THR A 154 -1.59 -7.21 -4.45
N TYR A 155 -1.83 -7.84 -5.60
CA TYR A 155 -0.82 -8.00 -6.64
C TYR A 155 -0.25 -6.65 -7.08
N ALA A 156 -1.11 -5.67 -7.36
CA ALA A 156 -0.68 -4.35 -7.81
C ALA A 156 0.23 -3.67 -6.78
N ARG A 157 -0.12 -3.71 -5.49
CA ARG A 157 0.71 -3.16 -4.40
C ARG A 157 2.08 -3.83 -4.35
N LEU A 158 2.11 -5.17 -4.32
CA LEU A 158 3.33 -5.95 -4.20
C LEU A 158 4.26 -5.73 -5.40
N MET A 159 3.71 -5.65 -6.62
CA MET A 159 4.48 -5.37 -7.82
C MET A 159 5.14 -4.00 -7.80
N HIS A 160 4.41 -2.95 -7.41
CA HIS A 160 4.97 -1.60 -7.35
C HIS A 160 6.04 -1.47 -6.25
N LEU A 161 5.82 -2.08 -5.08
CA LEU A 161 6.83 -2.13 -4.03
C LEU A 161 8.09 -2.87 -4.50
N ARG A 162 7.91 -4.00 -5.19
CA ARG A 162 9.02 -4.78 -5.72
C ARG A 162 9.80 -4.02 -6.79
N TRP A 163 9.15 -3.25 -7.66
CA TRP A 163 9.83 -2.38 -8.61
C TRP A 163 10.68 -1.31 -7.91
N SER A 164 10.18 -0.69 -6.84
CA SER A 164 10.96 0.25 -6.03
C SER A 164 12.21 -0.40 -5.41
N ARG A 165 12.11 -1.66 -4.97
CA ARG A 165 13.26 -2.45 -4.47
C ARG A 165 14.23 -2.85 -5.58
N GLN A 166 13.74 -3.22 -6.76
CA GLN A 166 14.57 -3.55 -7.92
C GLN A 166 15.35 -2.33 -8.41
N LEU A 167 14.71 -1.15 -8.42
CA LEU A 167 15.38 0.11 -8.74
C LEU A 167 16.53 0.40 -7.78
N LEU A 168 16.35 0.17 -6.48
CA LEU A 168 17.43 0.32 -5.49
C LEU A 168 18.60 -0.63 -5.81
N ARG A 169 18.33 -1.90 -6.13
CA ARG A 169 19.37 -2.85 -6.54
C ARG A 169 20.06 -2.42 -7.83
N ALA A 170 19.34 -1.78 -8.75
CA ALA A 170 19.91 -1.29 -10.00
C ALA A 170 20.98 -0.20 -9.80
N PHE A 171 21.05 0.47 -8.63
CA PHE A 171 22.18 1.34 -8.29
C PHE A 171 23.51 0.56 -8.25
N GLN A 172 23.50 -0.70 -7.82
CA GLN A 172 24.68 -1.57 -7.75
C GLN A 172 25.21 -1.94 -9.14
N HIS A 173 24.35 -1.95 -10.15
CA HIS A 173 24.66 -2.35 -11.51
C HIS A 173 24.45 -1.24 -12.56
N TRP A 174 24.47 0.03 -12.11
CA TRP A 174 24.36 1.23 -12.96
C TRP A 174 23.14 1.23 -13.90
N GLY A 175 22.01 0.68 -13.45
CA GLY A 175 20.76 0.66 -14.22
C GLY A 175 20.66 -0.39 -15.31
N LYS A 176 21.60 -1.36 -15.39
CA LYS A 176 21.58 -2.43 -16.40
C LYS A 176 20.44 -3.42 -16.20
N ASP A 177 20.12 -3.74 -14.96
CA ASP A 177 19.15 -4.80 -14.63
C ASP A 177 17.74 -4.26 -14.36
N ALA A 178 17.53 -2.95 -14.53
CA ALA A 178 16.22 -2.33 -14.33
C ALA A 178 15.32 -2.62 -15.54
N VAL A 179 14.38 -3.55 -15.36
CA VAL A 179 13.27 -3.80 -16.29
C VAL A 179 12.03 -3.16 -15.70
N LEU A 180 11.59 -2.05 -16.30
CA LEU A 180 10.39 -1.33 -15.90
C LEU A 180 9.33 -1.48 -16.98
N ALA A 181 8.10 -1.82 -16.58
CA ALA A 181 6.95 -1.64 -17.46
C ALA A 181 6.62 -0.15 -17.57
N THR A 182 5.98 0.25 -18.66
CA THR A 182 5.36 1.58 -18.74
C THR A 182 4.12 1.64 -17.84
N SER A 183 3.67 2.85 -17.49
CA SER A 183 2.44 3.04 -16.73
C SER A 183 1.21 2.48 -17.44
N GLU A 184 1.22 2.35 -18.77
CA GLU A 184 0.07 1.81 -19.52
C GLU A 184 0.12 0.29 -19.67
N ALA A 185 1.33 -0.30 -19.65
CA ALA A 185 1.52 -1.72 -19.86
C ALA A 185 1.47 -2.55 -18.56
N CYS A 186 1.52 -1.92 -17.39
CA CYS A 186 1.38 -2.64 -16.13
C CYS A 186 -0.08 -3.03 -15.86
N ALA A 187 -0.30 -4.06 -15.04
CA ALA A 187 -1.64 -4.53 -14.69
C ALA A 187 -2.54 -3.43 -14.09
N LEU A 188 -1.96 -2.53 -13.29
CA LEU A 188 -2.68 -1.38 -12.75
C LEU A 188 -3.07 -0.38 -13.84
N GLY A 189 -2.16 -0.06 -14.76
CA GLY A 189 -2.40 0.81 -15.90
C GLY A 189 -3.52 0.34 -16.80
N VAL A 190 -3.45 -0.94 -17.19
CA VAL A 190 -4.50 -1.59 -17.98
C VAL A 190 -5.84 -1.51 -17.26
N TRP A 191 -5.87 -1.73 -15.93
CA TRP A 191 -7.11 -1.59 -15.18
C TRP A 191 -7.63 -0.15 -15.12
N ILE A 192 -6.77 0.84 -14.83
CA ILE A 192 -7.15 2.26 -14.77
C ILE A 192 -7.80 2.72 -16.08
N GLN A 193 -7.28 2.29 -17.23
CA GLN A 193 -7.84 2.64 -18.54
C GLN A 193 -9.21 2.00 -18.81
N ASN A 194 -9.50 0.86 -18.17
CA ASN A 194 -10.69 0.06 -18.43
C ASN A 194 -11.75 0.14 -17.32
N VAL A 195 -11.43 0.76 -16.17
CA VAL A 195 -12.34 0.83 -15.03
C VAL A 195 -13.58 1.65 -15.40
N LYS A 196 -14.75 1.06 -15.19
CA LYS A 196 -16.05 1.69 -15.36
C LYS A 196 -16.77 1.61 -14.04
N SER A 197 -16.93 2.75 -13.36
CA SER A 197 -17.72 2.87 -12.14
C SER A 197 -18.79 3.95 -12.31
N LYS A 198 -19.94 3.75 -11.67
CA LYS A 198 -20.97 4.80 -11.53
C LYS A 198 -20.78 5.61 -10.25
N ASP A 199 -19.91 5.14 -9.37
CA ASP A 199 -19.61 5.80 -8.10
C ASP A 199 -18.57 6.91 -8.32
N GLU A 200 -19.01 8.15 -8.16
CA GLU A 200 -18.16 9.34 -8.33
C GLU A 200 -16.99 9.36 -7.34
N SER A 201 -17.16 8.80 -6.14
CA SER A 201 -16.10 8.74 -5.13
C SER A 201 -14.97 7.81 -5.58
N ILE A 202 -15.31 6.66 -6.18
CA ILE A 202 -14.34 5.72 -6.75
C ILE A 202 -13.61 6.39 -7.93
N LEU A 203 -14.34 7.06 -8.83
CA LEU A 203 -13.74 7.75 -9.97
C LEU A 203 -12.77 8.86 -9.55
N ALA A 204 -13.09 9.59 -8.47
CA ALA A 204 -12.20 10.61 -7.92
C ALA A 204 -10.88 9.99 -7.41
N ILE A 205 -10.95 8.90 -6.65
CA ILE A 205 -9.76 8.19 -6.14
C ILE A 205 -8.96 7.59 -7.30
N VAL A 206 -9.63 6.99 -8.30
CA VAL A 206 -8.97 6.41 -9.48
C VAL A 206 -8.22 7.48 -10.28
N LYS A 207 -8.81 8.67 -10.45
CA LYS A 207 -8.14 9.77 -11.14
C LYS A 207 -6.88 10.23 -10.41
N GLU A 208 -6.94 10.33 -9.08
CA GLU A 208 -5.76 10.64 -8.25
C GLU A 208 -4.70 9.53 -8.37
N LEU A 209 -5.15 8.26 -8.31
CA LEU A 209 -4.29 7.09 -8.48
C LEU A 209 -3.60 7.09 -9.85
N GLU A 210 -4.30 7.40 -10.92
CA GLU A 210 -3.73 7.53 -12.28
C GLU A 210 -2.61 8.56 -12.31
N GLU A 211 -2.85 9.76 -11.76
CA GLU A 211 -1.87 10.82 -11.73
C GLU A 211 -0.58 10.40 -11.00
N LYS A 212 -0.72 9.82 -9.78
CA LYS A 212 0.42 9.37 -8.98
C LYS A 212 1.13 8.18 -9.60
N HIS A 213 0.39 7.27 -10.21
CA HIS A 213 0.92 6.12 -10.92
C HIS A 213 1.74 6.53 -12.16
N GLN A 214 1.26 7.46 -12.97
CA GLN A 214 2.02 8.00 -14.10
C GLN A 214 3.30 8.70 -13.63
N GLN A 215 3.22 9.52 -12.57
CA GLN A 215 4.39 10.17 -11.98
C GLN A 215 5.41 9.13 -11.47
N PHE A 216 4.94 8.06 -10.82
CA PHE A 216 5.79 6.97 -10.32
C PHE A 216 6.62 6.35 -11.46
N HIS A 217 5.97 5.95 -12.56
CA HIS A 217 6.65 5.36 -13.71
C HIS A 217 7.60 6.34 -14.40
N ALA A 218 7.20 7.60 -14.57
CA ALA A 218 8.05 8.64 -15.16
C ALA A 218 9.33 8.87 -14.33
N LYS A 219 9.19 8.93 -13.01
CA LYS A 219 10.33 9.09 -12.08
C LYS A 219 11.21 7.84 -12.06
N ALA A 220 10.62 6.65 -12.11
CA ALA A 220 11.37 5.40 -12.21
C ALA A 220 12.24 5.34 -13.48
N GLU A 221 11.68 5.71 -14.64
CA GLU A 221 12.43 5.81 -15.89
C GLU A 221 13.53 6.88 -15.81
N GLU A 222 13.23 8.04 -15.22
CA GLU A 222 14.20 9.11 -15.00
C GLU A 222 15.39 8.63 -14.13
N THR A 223 15.13 7.91 -13.04
CA THR A 223 16.16 7.29 -12.19
C THR A 223 17.07 6.38 -13.01
N VAL A 224 16.51 5.46 -13.80
CA VAL A 224 17.30 4.53 -14.63
C VAL A 224 18.14 5.28 -15.68
N ARG A 225 17.56 6.30 -16.32
CA ARG A 225 18.26 7.15 -17.28
C ARG A 225 19.46 7.87 -16.63
N LEU A 226 19.30 8.41 -15.42
CA LEU A 226 20.36 9.08 -14.67
C LEU A 226 21.46 8.10 -14.22
N LEU A 227 21.07 6.89 -13.78
CA LEU A 227 22.01 5.82 -13.44
C LEU A 227 22.87 5.40 -14.64
N ARG A 228 22.27 5.21 -15.81
CA ARG A 228 23.00 4.88 -17.05
C ARG A 228 23.98 5.98 -17.47
N ARG A 229 23.70 7.23 -17.11
CA ARG A 229 24.60 8.39 -17.31
C ARG A 229 25.61 8.58 -16.17
N LYS A 230 25.66 7.67 -15.18
CA LYS A 230 26.52 7.74 -13.99
C LYS A 230 26.30 9.01 -13.14
N ASN A 231 25.11 9.62 -13.20
CA ASN A 231 24.75 10.75 -12.35
C ASN A 231 24.05 10.26 -11.07
N PHE A 232 24.85 9.68 -10.16
CA PHE A 232 24.35 8.98 -8.97
C PHE A 232 23.59 9.88 -8.00
N ARG A 233 24.09 11.10 -7.77
CA ARG A 233 23.46 12.05 -6.84
C ARG A 233 22.08 12.46 -7.33
N SER A 234 21.94 12.81 -8.60
CA SER A 234 20.61 13.13 -9.14
C SER A 234 19.71 11.90 -9.19
N SER A 235 20.23 10.71 -9.50
CA SER A 235 19.41 9.50 -9.51
C SER A 235 18.89 9.14 -8.12
N GLU A 236 19.66 9.37 -7.05
CA GLU A 236 19.23 9.13 -5.67
C GLU A 236 18.08 10.08 -5.28
N ILE A 237 18.19 11.36 -5.62
CA ILE A 237 17.11 12.34 -5.36
C ILE A 237 15.82 11.90 -6.08
N VAL A 238 15.91 11.58 -7.38
CA VAL A 238 14.74 11.12 -8.15
C VAL A 238 14.21 9.78 -7.65
N TYR A 239 15.08 8.87 -7.19
CA TYR A 239 14.67 7.61 -6.59
C TYR A 239 13.87 7.82 -5.30
N ASN A 240 14.22 8.79 -4.47
CA ASN A 240 13.43 9.12 -3.30
C ASN A 240 12.02 9.61 -3.67
N ASP A 241 11.88 10.34 -4.78
CA ASP A 241 10.56 10.68 -5.33
C ASP A 241 9.77 9.42 -5.73
N VAL A 242 10.43 8.42 -6.34
CA VAL A 242 9.81 7.12 -6.67
C VAL A 242 9.29 6.42 -5.41
N VAL A 243 10.07 6.39 -4.33
CA VAL A 243 9.64 5.78 -3.06
C VAL A 243 8.44 6.52 -2.47
N ALA A 244 8.47 7.85 -2.47
CA ALA A 244 7.34 8.66 -1.99
C ALA A 244 6.06 8.43 -2.82
N LEU A 245 6.18 8.45 -4.15
CA LEU A 245 5.05 8.16 -5.06
C LEU A 245 4.55 6.72 -4.91
N GLY A 246 5.45 5.76 -4.67
CA GLY A 246 5.09 4.38 -4.39
C GLY A 246 4.22 4.25 -3.13
N ARG A 247 4.53 5.00 -2.06
CA ARG A 247 3.67 5.07 -0.86
C ARG A 247 2.27 5.59 -1.20
N GLU A 248 2.18 6.66 -1.98
CA GLU A 248 0.88 7.22 -2.40
C GLU A 248 0.08 6.23 -3.26
N VAL A 249 0.71 5.55 -4.21
CA VAL A 249 0.05 4.52 -5.05
C VAL A 249 -0.51 3.39 -4.18
N LEU A 250 0.27 2.87 -3.23
CA LEU A 250 -0.17 1.80 -2.31
C LEU A 250 -1.33 2.24 -1.42
N TYR A 251 -1.28 3.48 -0.91
CA TYR A 251 -2.34 4.08 -0.11
C TYR A 251 -3.63 4.27 -0.92
N LEU A 252 -3.55 4.84 -2.11
CA LEU A 252 -4.70 5.05 -2.99
C LEU A 252 -5.33 3.73 -3.44
N LEU A 253 -4.54 2.70 -3.71
CA LEU A 253 -5.05 1.33 -3.94
C LEU A 253 -5.85 0.80 -2.75
N THR A 254 -5.44 1.13 -1.52
CA THR A 254 -6.17 0.78 -0.29
C THR A 254 -7.44 1.58 -0.10
N ARG A 255 -7.45 2.86 -0.49
CA ARG A 255 -8.69 3.65 -0.53
C ARG A 255 -9.68 3.10 -1.56
N VAL A 256 -9.22 2.75 -2.76
CA VAL A 256 -10.06 2.10 -3.78
C VAL A 256 -10.71 0.83 -3.21
N GLU A 257 -9.91 -0.04 -2.58
CA GLU A 257 -10.39 -1.28 -1.95
C GLU A 257 -11.44 -1.02 -0.86
N LEU A 258 -11.18 -0.07 0.05
CA LEU A 258 -12.12 0.33 1.08
C LEU A 258 -13.44 0.84 0.50
N THR A 259 -13.39 1.72 -0.51
CA THR A 259 -14.60 2.28 -1.13
C THR A 259 -15.42 1.20 -1.81
N PHE A 260 -14.79 0.23 -2.48
CA PHE A 260 -15.50 -0.93 -3.02
C PHE A 260 -16.19 -1.75 -1.91
N LEU A 261 -15.49 -2.03 -0.80
CA LEU A 261 -16.07 -2.74 0.34
C LEU A 261 -17.28 -2.01 0.95
N GLN A 262 -17.21 -0.69 1.08
CA GLN A 262 -18.30 0.14 1.64
C GLN A 262 -19.49 0.28 0.69
N SER A 263 -19.26 0.31 -0.62
CA SER A 263 -20.32 0.49 -1.62
C SER A 263 -21.29 -0.71 -1.70
N GLY A 264 -20.98 -1.84 -1.07
CA GLY A 264 -21.70 -3.12 -1.21
C GLY A 264 -21.67 -3.66 -2.64
N THR A 265 -21.04 -2.95 -3.58
CA THR A 265 -20.81 -3.38 -4.94
C THR A 265 -19.57 -4.25 -4.89
N VAL A 266 -19.76 -5.58 -4.86
CA VAL A 266 -18.70 -6.51 -5.26
C VAL A 266 -18.48 -6.24 -6.74
N ALA A 267 -17.68 -5.22 -7.05
CA ALA A 267 -17.51 -4.77 -8.40
C ALA A 267 -16.89 -5.93 -9.18
N SER A 268 -17.50 -6.26 -10.31
CA SER A 268 -16.95 -7.21 -11.28
C SER A 268 -15.58 -6.78 -11.83
N SER A 269 -14.99 -5.70 -11.32
CA SER A 269 -13.75 -5.08 -11.75
C SER A 269 -12.65 -5.06 -10.69
N VAL A 270 -12.87 -5.55 -9.46
CA VAL A 270 -11.82 -5.63 -8.42
C VAL A 270 -11.91 -6.92 -7.62
N ASN A 271 -10.80 -7.66 -7.52
CA ASN A 271 -10.65 -8.79 -6.63
C ASN A 271 -10.02 -8.28 -5.32
N VAL A 272 -10.87 -8.05 -4.33
CA VAL A 272 -10.48 -7.57 -3.00
C VAL A 272 -9.90 -8.70 -2.15
N PHE A 273 -10.24 -9.96 -2.43
CA PHE A 273 -9.96 -11.06 -1.52
C PHE A 273 -8.80 -11.98 -1.95
N GLY A 274 -8.21 -11.78 -3.13
CA GLY A 274 -7.08 -12.59 -3.62
C GLY A 274 -7.36 -14.11 -3.57
N HIS A 275 -8.63 -14.50 -3.55
CA HIS A 275 -9.10 -15.89 -3.54
C HIS A 275 -9.22 -16.43 -4.98
#